data_AF-A0A852X005-F1
#
_entry.id   AF-A0A852X005-F1
#
_cell.length_a   1.000
_cell.length_b   1.000
_cell.length_c   1.000
_cell.angle_alpha   90.00
_cell.angle_beta   90.00
_cell.angle_gamma   90.00
#
_symmetry.space_group_name_H-M   'P 1'
#
loop_
_entity.id
_entity.type
_entity.pdbx_description
1 polymer ?
#
loop_
_entity_poly.entity_id
_entity_poly.type
_entity_poly.pdbx_seq_one_letter_code
_entity_poly.pdbx_strand_id
1 'polypeptide(L)'
;MRLTTRAMKVVVATAATTAFVALSPASASAATTYDTGEGYGPYKISFLAATIYSQGYPDKQPQGVNDWGCTPDDPRKQPVVLVHGTYANQYNSFARMAPELDWDGYCVYAFNYGMDDDSLVAQFPGIYGTTGLSANASELEAFTDEVMQRTGASEVDMVGWSQGGTLINDYLKRRGGDTVDDAVTLGATHHGTTLLGLGNLADDVGLDNVRAGLGQAAVDQVRDSEYIAQLNAEGDTVAGVDYTVIATRYDEVSTPYSATFLEAVPGANVDNVTLQNGCWLDKSDHLSMMYSPRAIDITRKALDPDGRGYLRCRLNLPIV
;
A
#
# COMPACT_ATOMS: atom_id res chain seq x y z
N MET A 1 2.60 26.32 -97.09
CA MET A 1 1.13 26.22 -97.04
C MET A 1 0.70 26.50 -95.60
N ARG A 2 -0.13 27.55 -95.44
CA ARG A 2 -0.80 28.07 -94.23
C ARG A 2 -0.81 27.16 -92.98
N LEU A 3 -0.45 27.69 -91.80
CA LEU A 3 -1.40 28.20 -90.79
C LEU A 3 -0.71 28.62 -89.49
N THR A 4 -1.15 29.78 -89.02
CA THR A 4 -0.93 30.44 -87.74
C THR A 4 -1.30 29.58 -86.52
N THR A 5 -0.56 29.72 -85.42
CA THR A 5 -1.07 29.33 -84.08
C THR A 5 -0.75 30.42 -83.05
N ARG A 6 -1.82 30.86 -82.39
CA ARG A 6 -1.88 31.87 -81.32
C ARG A 6 -1.17 31.35 -80.06
N ALA A 7 -0.46 32.25 -79.38
CA ALA A 7 0.06 32.04 -78.03
C ALA A 7 -1.08 31.95 -77.01
N MET A 8 -1.09 30.87 -76.23
CA MET A 8 -1.93 30.69 -75.04
C MET A 8 -1.12 31.11 -73.81
N LYS A 9 -1.57 32.13 -73.09
CA LYS A 9 -1.03 32.53 -71.78
C LYS A 9 -1.45 31.49 -70.74
N VAL A 10 -0.48 30.80 -70.14
CA VAL A 10 -0.71 29.96 -68.96
C VAL A 10 -0.64 30.85 -67.73
N VAL A 11 -1.75 30.91 -66.98
CA VAL A 11 -1.82 31.54 -65.66
C VAL A 11 -1.29 30.53 -64.65
N VAL A 12 -0.18 30.87 -63.98
CA VAL A 12 0.36 30.10 -62.85
C VAL A 12 -0.41 30.51 -61.60
N ALA A 13 -1.19 29.60 -61.03
CA ALA A 13 -1.80 29.79 -59.72
C ALA A 13 -0.77 29.41 -58.65
N THR A 14 -0.32 30.39 -57.88
CA THR A 14 0.49 30.22 -56.67
C THR A 14 -0.38 29.64 -55.56
N ALA A 15 -0.12 28.39 -55.16
CA ALA A 15 -0.73 27.79 -53.98
C ALA A 15 -0.12 28.42 -52.72
N ALA A 16 -0.94 29.13 -51.94
CA ALA A 16 -0.60 29.60 -50.61
C ALA A 16 -0.69 28.43 -49.63
N THR A 17 0.45 28.02 -49.07
CA THR A 17 0.53 27.02 -47.98
C THR A 17 0.15 27.70 -46.67
N THR A 18 -1.10 27.51 -46.23
CA THR A 18 -1.54 27.83 -44.87
C THR A 18 -0.93 26.81 -43.90
N ALA A 19 0.02 27.26 -43.07
CA ALA A 19 0.52 26.48 -41.95
C ALA A 19 -0.59 26.36 -40.89
N PHE A 20 -1.18 25.16 -40.76
CA PHE A 20 -1.99 24.82 -39.61
C PHE A 20 -1.08 24.68 -38.39
N VAL A 21 -1.09 25.66 -37.50
CA VAL A 21 -0.60 25.48 -36.13
C VAL A 21 -1.62 24.57 -35.43
N ALA A 22 -1.27 23.29 -35.29
CA ALA A 22 -2.02 22.38 -34.45
C ALA A 22 -1.87 22.83 -32.99
N LEU A 23 -2.86 23.57 -32.50
CA LEU A 23 -3.08 23.73 -31.07
C LEU A 23 -3.35 22.32 -30.52
N SER A 24 -2.33 21.74 -29.89
CA SER A 24 -2.51 20.51 -29.12
C SER A 24 -3.52 20.82 -28.02
N PRO A 25 -4.60 20.06 -27.87
CA PRO A 25 -5.46 20.22 -26.71
C PRO A 25 -4.58 19.94 -25.50
N ALA A 26 -4.48 20.91 -24.60
CA ALA A 26 -3.92 20.68 -23.27
C ALA A 26 -4.67 19.48 -22.69
N SER A 27 -3.92 18.43 -22.33
CA SER A 27 -4.45 17.28 -21.62
C SER A 27 -5.19 17.79 -20.39
N ALA A 28 -6.51 17.70 -20.40
CA ALA A 28 -7.29 17.86 -19.19
C ALA A 28 -6.77 16.78 -18.23
N SER A 29 -6.13 17.22 -17.15
CA SER A 29 -5.62 16.37 -16.08
C SER A 29 -6.74 15.39 -15.68
N ALA A 30 -6.44 14.09 -15.74
CA ALA A 30 -7.32 13.08 -15.19
C ALA A 30 -7.54 13.45 -13.72
N ALA A 31 -8.76 13.81 -13.35
CA ALA A 31 -9.14 13.79 -11.94
C ALA A 31 -8.82 12.38 -11.43
N THR A 32 -7.89 12.30 -10.49
CA THR A 32 -7.25 11.06 -10.04
C THR A 32 -8.22 10.09 -9.43
N THR A 33 -8.10 8.82 -9.81
CA THR A 33 -8.82 7.67 -9.26
C THR A 33 -8.72 7.52 -7.73
N TYR A 34 -7.75 8.18 -7.09
CA TYR A 34 -7.49 8.11 -5.65
C TYR A 34 -8.07 9.27 -4.83
N ASP A 35 -8.61 10.31 -5.49
CA ASP A 35 -9.39 11.36 -4.82
C ASP A 35 -10.87 10.97 -4.86
N THR A 36 -11.28 10.08 -3.96
CA THR A 36 -12.62 9.50 -4.01
C THR A 36 -13.71 10.52 -3.68
N GLY A 37 -13.39 11.69 -3.11
CA GLY A 37 -14.38 12.67 -2.64
C GLY A 37 -15.29 12.17 -1.51
N GLU A 38 -15.13 10.91 -1.09
CA GLU A 38 -15.95 10.23 -0.08
C GLU A 38 -15.62 10.69 1.35
N GLY A 39 -14.48 11.36 1.54
CA GLY A 39 -14.08 11.99 2.80
C GLY A 39 -13.64 11.02 3.91
N TYR A 40 -13.45 11.57 5.10
CA TYR A 40 -12.80 10.86 6.21
C TYR A 40 -13.78 10.16 7.16
N GLY A 41 -13.42 8.96 7.60
CA GLY A 41 -14.06 8.31 8.75
C GLY A 41 -13.52 8.85 10.09
N PRO A 42 -14.14 8.50 11.22
CA PRO A 42 -13.67 8.92 12.54
C PRO A 42 -12.39 8.18 12.97
N TYR A 43 -11.52 8.86 13.74
CA TYR A 43 -10.43 8.19 14.47
C TYR A 43 -10.95 7.03 15.33
N LYS A 44 -10.25 5.88 15.28
CA LYS A 44 -10.56 4.69 16.08
C LYS A 44 -9.30 4.19 16.78
N ILE A 45 -9.48 3.63 17.97
CA ILE A 45 -8.40 3.01 18.75
C ILE A 45 -8.45 1.47 18.71
N SER A 46 -9.36 0.89 17.94
CA SER A 46 -9.60 -0.55 17.84
C SER A 46 -9.97 -0.92 16.41
N PHE A 47 -9.32 -1.95 15.87
CA PHE A 47 -9.61 -2.50 14.54
C PHE A 47 -11.07 -2.94 14.44
N LEU A 48 -11.59 -3.70 15.41
CA LEU A 48 -13.00 -4.15 15.39
C LEU A 48 -13.99 -2.98 15.25
N ALA A 49 -13.77 -1.88 15.98
CA ALA A 49 -14.61 -0.69 15.88
C ALA A 49 -14.48 0.01 14.52
N ALA A 50 -13.31 -0.03 13.90
CA ALA A 50 -13.09 0.51 12.56
C ALA A 50 -13.71 -0.38 11.48
N THR A 51 -13.59 -1.70 11.59
CA THR A 51 -14.22 -2.69 10.71
C THR A 51 -15.74 -2.59 10.73
N ILE A 52 -16.36 -2.54 11.90
CA ILE A 52 -17.82 -2.34 12.03
C ILE A 52 -18.27 -1.04 11.37
N TYR A 53 -17.50 0.05 11.53
CA TYR A 53 -17.81 1.31 10.87
C TYR A 53 -17.70 1.20 9.35
N SER A 54 -16.63 0.57 8.86
CA SER A 54 -16.35 0.44 7.43
C SER A 54 -17.41 -0.36 6.68
N GLN A 55 -18.08 -1.33 7.31
CA GLN A 55 -19.21 -2.05 6.69
C GLN A 55 -20.36 -1.13 6.27
N GLY A 56 -20.62 -0.05 7.02
CA GLY A 56 -21.63 0.95 6.67
C GLY A 56 -21.11 2.10 5.80
N TYR A 57 -19.79 2.24 5.70
CA TYR A 57 -19.11 3.35 5.04
C TYR A 57 -17.80 2.86 4.37
N PRO A 58 -17.90 1.99 3.34
CA PRO A 58 -16.76 1.24 2.81
C PRO A 58 -15.72 2.11 2.11
N ASP A 59 -16.14 3.26 1.58
CA ASP A 59 -15.27 4.15 0.79
C ASP A 59 -14.63 5.28 1.61
N LYS A 60 -14.84 5.30 2.93
CA LYS A 60 -14.19 6.29 3.81
C LYS A 60 -12.69 6.05 3.88
N GLN A 61 -11.96 7.15 4.02
CA GLN A 61 -10.51 7.14 4.22
C GLN A 61 -10.17 7.41 5.69
N PRO A 62 -9.00 6.94 6.21
CA PRO A 62 -8.48 7.41 7.49
C PRO A 62 -8.32 8.93 7.52
N GLN A 63 -8.42 9.55 8.69
CA GLN A 63 -8.09 10.97 8.81
C GLN A 63 -6.61 11.22 8.49
N GLY A 64 -6.30 12.34 7.84
CA GLY A 64 -4.93 12.75 7.56
C GLY A 64 -4.29 12.11 6.32
N VAL A 65 -5.00 11.24 5.59
CA VAL A 65 -4.47 10.70 4.33
C VAL A 65 -4.88 11.52 3.11
N ASN A 66 -4.08 11.41 2.06
CA ASN A 66 -4.36 11.90 0.70
C ASN A 66 -4.59 13.42 0.62
N ASP A 67 -3.97 14.19 1.52
CA ASP A 67 -3.79 15.63 1.30
C ASP A 67 -2.66 15.84 0.28
N TRP A 68 -3.06 15.98 -0.98
CA TRP A 68 -2.14 16.22 -2.10
C TRP A 68 -1.44 17.59 -2.06
N GLY A 69 -1.89 18.50 -1.18
CA GLY A 69 -1.23 19.77 -0.91
C GLY A 69 -0.31 19.75 0.30
N CYS A 70 -0.15 18.59 0.95
CA CYS A 70 0.67 18.45 2.15
C CYS A 70 2.14 18.80 1.88
N THR A 71 2.80 19.35 2.90
CA THR A 71 4.25 19.56 2.94
C THR A 71 4.74 19.06 4.29
N PRO A 72 5.73 18.15 4.34
CA PRO A 72 6.23 17.64 5.62
C PRO A 72 6.85 18.77 6.44
N ASP A 73 6.80 18.63 7.76
CA ASP A 73 7.36 19.62 8.69
C ASP A 73 8.91 19.63 8.72
N ASP A 74 9.53 18.50 8.38
CA ASP A 74 10.96 18.31 8.14
C ASP A 74 11.15 17.88 6.67
N PRO A 75 11.96 18.62 5.87
CA PRO A 75 12.20 18.29 4.47
C PRO A 75 12.94 16.95 4.24
N ARG A 76 13.42 16.28 5.30
CA ARG A 76 14.00 14.94 5.24
C ARG A 76 12.94 13.82 5.36
N LYS A 77 11.71 14.12 5.77
CA LYS A 77 10.64 13.12 5.84
C LYS A 77 10.11 12.84 4.44
N GLN A 78 10.03 11.57 4.08
CA GLN A 78 9.41 11.14 2.83
C GLN A 78 7.88 11.09 2.98
N PRO A 79 7.12 11.18 1.88
CA PRO A 79 5.72 10.81 1.85
C PRO A 79 5.55 9.35 2.31
N VAL A 80 4.57 9.07 3.16
CA VAL A 80 4.32 7.72 3.70
C VAL A 80 3.15 7.07 2.97
N VAL A 81 3.39 5.93 2.33
CA VAL A 81 2.36 5.11 1.67
C VAL A 81 1.92 3.96 2.59
N LEU A 82 0.64 3.92 2.92
CA LEU A 82 0.03 2.89 3.77
C LEU A 82 -0.66 1.81 2.92
N VAL A 83 -0.31 0.54 3.17
CA VAL A 83 -0.78 -0.61 2.38
C VAL A 83 -1.53 -1.61 3.28
N HIS A 84 -2.84 -1.72 3.08
CA HIS A 84 -3.72 -2.52 3.94
C HIS A 84 -3.50 -4.04 3.79
N GLY A 85 -4.14 -4.83 4.65
CA GLY A 85 -4.07 -6.29 4.62
C GLY A 85 -5.16 -6.95 3.76
N THR A 86 -5.17 -8.28 3.74
CA THR A 86 -6.22 -9.09 3.07
C THR A 86 -7.58 -8.85 3.72
N TYR A 87 -8.63 -8.75 2.89
CA TYR A 87 -10.02 -8.54 3.31
C TYR A 87 -10.28 -7.26 4.11
N ALA A 88 -9.35 -6.31 4.02
CA ALA A 88 -9.41 -5.03 4.70
C ALA A 88 -9.54 -3.90 3.66
N ASN A 89 -9.48 -2.67 4.15
CA ASN A 89 -9.38 -1.46 3.34
C ASN A 89 -8.47 -0.45 4.02
N GLN A 90 -8.17 0.64 3.33
CA GLN A 90 -7.37 1.74 3.84
C GLN A 90 -7.89 2.27 5.18
N TYR A 91 -9.21 2.37 5.38
CA TYR A 91 -9.77 2.92 6.63
C TYR A 91 -9.66 1.96 7.80
N ASN A 92 -10.21 0.74 7.71
CA ASN A 92 -10.20 -0.17 8.86
C ASN A 92 -8.78 -0.61 9.25
N SER A 93 -7.82 -0.60 8.32
CA SER A 93 -6.41 -0.88 8.61
C SER A 93 -5.73 0.27 9.34
N PHE A 94 -6.04 1.52 8.99
CA PHE A 94 -5.22 2.67 9.40
C PHE A 94 -5.97 3.80 10.12
N ALA A 95 -7.22 3.60 10.57
CA ALA A 95 -8.02 4.61 11.29
C ALA A 95 -7.40 5.10 12.62
N ARG A 96 -6.32 4.45 13.08
CA ARG A 96 -5.46 4.93 14.17
C ARG A 96 -4.11 5.46 13.70
N MET A 97 -3.39 4.64 12.94
CA MET A 97 -1.99 4.89 12.60
C MET A 97 -1.85 6.10 11.67
N ALA A 98 -2.68 6.21 10.64
CA ALA A 98 -2.61 7.31 9.68
C ALA A 98 -2.73 8.70 10.33
N PRO A 99 -3.77 9.00 11.13
CA PRO A 99 -3.85 10.30 11.81
C PRO A 99 -2.73 10.49 12.84
N GLU A 100 -2.27 9.43 13.51
CA GLU A 100 -1.12 9.55 14.41
C GLU A 100 0.19 9.88 13.64
N LEU A 101 0.37 9.45 12.39
CA LEU A 101 1.50 9.85 11.56
C LEU A 101 1.34 11.29 11.01
N ASP A 102 0.14 11.65 10.55
CA ASP A 102 -0.18 13.01 10.10
C ASP A 102 0.04 14.05 11.21
N TRP A 103 -0.40 13.77 12.45
CA TRP A 103 -0.15 14.65 13.60
C TRP A 103 1.33 14.79 13.98
N ASP A 104 2.16 13.84 13.57
CA ASP A 104 3.61 13.87 13.73
C ASP A 104 4.31 14.53 12.52
N GLY A 105 3.56 15.12 11.57
CA GLY A 105 4.06 15.95 10.48
C GLY A 105 4.44 15.20 9.20
N TYR A 106 4.02 13.93 9.05
CA TYR A 106 4.20 13.19 7.80
C TYR A 106 3.07 13.49 6.81
N CYS A 107 3.39 13.54 5.51
CA CYS A 107 2.37 13.49 4.46
C CYS A 107 2.02 12.04 4.19
N VAL A 108 0.79 11.63 4.57
CA VAL A 108 0.36 10.24 4.55
C VAL A 108 -0.57 9.98 3.37
N TYR A 109 -0.39 8.87 2.68
CA TYR A 109 -1.17 8.46 1.51
C TYR A 109 -1.63 7.02 1.69
N ALA A 110 -2.88 6.73 1.30
CA ALA A 110 -3.45 5.40 1.39
C ALA A 110 -4.45 5.16 0.26
N PHE A 111 -4.61 3.91 -0.13
CA PHE A 111 -5.49 3.52 -1.22
C PHE A 111 -6.09 2.13 -0.97
N ASN A 112 -7.18 1.83 -1.66
CA ASN A 112 -7.71 0.47 -1.73
C ASN A 112 -7.19 -0.19 -3.01
N TYR A 113 -6.80 -1.46 -2.92
CA TYR A 113 -6.28 -2.23 -4.03
C TYR A 113 -6.93 -3.61 -4.11
N GLY A 114 -6.82 -4.28 -5.25
CA GLY A 114 -7.24 -5.67 -5.38
C GLY A 114 -8.73 -5.87 -5.25
N MET A 115 -9.47 -4.97 -5.90
CA MET A 115 -10.92 -5.08 -6.10
C MET A 115 -11.17 -5.87 -7.38
N ASP A 116 -11.88 -7.00 -7.28
CA ASP A 116 -12.33 -7.77 -8.44
C ASP A 116 -13.70 -8.37 -8.17
N ASP A 117 -14.66 -7.97 -8.99
CA ASP A 117 -16.07 -8.36 -8.88
C ASP A 117 -16.32 -9.87 -9.11
N ASP A 118 -15.33 -10.61 -9.61
CA ASP A 118 -15.46 -12.04 -9.93
C ASP A 118 -15.32 -12.96 -8.69
N SER A 119 -14.67 -12.52 -7.62
CA SER A 119 -14.53 -13.33 -6.39
C SER A 119 -15.73 -13.14 -5.44
N LEU A 120 -16.20 -14.23 -4.81
CA LEU A 120 -17.36 -14.16 -3.91
C LEU A 120 -17.11 -13.26 -2.69
N VAL A 121 -15.87 -13.22 -2.19
CA VAL A 121 -15.48 -12.36 -1.06
C VAL A 121 -15.48 -10.87 -1.41
N ALA A 122 -15.12 -10.51 -2.65
CA ALA A 122 -15.08 -9.10 -3.07
C ALA A 122 -16.47 -8.48 -3.26
N GLN A 123 -17.53 -9.29 -3.32
CA GLN A 123 -18.90 -8.78 -3.38
C GLN A 123 -19.38 -8.16 -2.06
N PHE A 124 -18.65 -8.39 -0.95
CA PHE A 124 -18.95 -7.76 0.33
C PHE A 124 -18.40 -6.34 0.38
N PRO A 125 -19.23 -5.32 0.70
CA PRO A 125 -18.76 -3.94 0.79
C PRO A 125 -17.60 -3.78 1.77
N GLY A 126 -16.56 -3.05 1.35
CA GLY A 126 -15.40 -2.75 2.19
C GLY A 126 -14.34 -3.86 2.24
N ILE A 127 -14.49 -4.93 1.45
CA ILE A 127 -13.51 -6.02 1.33
C ILE A 127 -12.64 -5.79 0.09
N TYR A 128 -11.34 -5.66 0.31
CA TYR A 128 -10.32 -5.48 -0.74
C TYR A 128 -9.13 -6.43 -0.54
N GLY A 129 -8.14 -6.38 -1.43
CA GLY A 129 -6.97 -7.24 -1.38
C GLY A 129 -7.28 -8.72 -1.70
N THR A 130 -8.20 -8.96 -2.64
CA THR A 130 -8.73 -10.29 -2.97
C THR A 130 -8.19 -10.86 -4.29
N THR A 131 -7.68 -10.03 -5.18
CA THR A 131 -7.04 -10.43 -6.45
C THR A 131 -5.60 -10.93 -6.24
N GLY A 132 -5.00 -11.45 -7.31
CA GLY A 132 -3.63 -11.98 -7.25
C GLY A 132 -2.62 -10.92 -6.83
N LEU A 133 -1.66 -11.32 -5.98
CA LEU A 133 -0.70 -10.41 -5.36
C LEU A 133 0.18 -9.69 -6.39
N SER A 134 0.46 -10.34 -7.53
CA SER A 134 1.21 -9.70 -8.62
C SER A 134 0.48 -8.48 -9.19
N ALA A 135 -0.83 -8.55 -9.37
CA ALA A 135 -1.66 -7.43 -9.82
C ALA A 135 -1.77 -6.35 -8.74
N ASN A 136 -1.96 -6.74 -7.48
CA ASN A 136 -2.00 -5.82 -6.35
C ASN A 136 -0.70 -5.01 -6.22
N ALA A 137 0.45 -5.64 -6.44
CA ALA A 137 1.73 -4.94 -6.43
C ALA A 137 1.86 -3.95 -7.60
N SER A 138 1.24 -4.22 -8.76
CA SER A 138 1.15 -3.24 -9.85
C SER A 138 0.21 -2.07 -9.52
N GLU A 139 -0.86 -2.29 -8.75
CA GLU A 139 -1.70 -1.20 -8.24
C GLU A 139 -0.93 -0.34 -7.21
N LEU A 140 -0.12 -0.96 -6.35
CA LEU A 140 0.79 -0.26 -5.44
C LEU A 140 1.85 0.56 -6.19
N GLU A 141 2.44 0.00 -7.25
CA GLU A 141 3.38 0.72 -8.13
C GLU A 141 2.71 1.98 -8.70
N ALA A 142 1.52 1.83 -9.30
CA ALA A 142 0.79 2.96 -9.89
C ALA A 142 0.42 4.03 -8.85
N PHE A 143 0.01 3.63 -7.65
CA PHE A 143 -0.30 4.59 -6.58
C PHE A 143 0.96 5.32 -6.10
N THR A 144 2.06 4.60 -5.93
CA THR A 144 3.35 5.17 -5.49
C THR A 144 3.89 6.17 -6.52
N ASP A 145 3.79 5.84 -7.81
CA ASP A 145 4.15 6.75 -8.90
C ASP A 145 3.32 8.05 -8.86
N GLU A 146 2.02 7.95 -8.57
CA GLU A 146 1.16 9.13 -8.42
C GLU A 146 1.57 9.98 -7.21
N VAL A 147 1.90 9.34 -6.07
CA VAL A 147 2.39 10.02 -4.87
C VAL A 147 3.69 10.79 -5.16
N MET A 148 4.68 10.13 -5.75
CA MET A 148 5.95 10.79 -6.12
C MET A 148 5.73 11.90 -7.14
N GLN A 149 4.88 11.69 -8.15
CA GLN A 149 4.60 12.71 -9.17
C GLN A 149 3.96 13.97 -8.58
N ARG A 150 3.02 13.82 -7.64
CA ARG A 150 2.28 14.96 -7.07
C ARG A 150 3.05 15.70 -6.00
N THR A 151 3.75 14.96 -5.16
CA THR A 151 4.54 15.54 -4.07
C THR A 151 5.87 16.08 -4.55
N GLY A 152 6.39 15.56 -5.66
CA GLY A 152 7.73 15.84 -6.17
C GLY A 152 8.84 15.12 -5.39
N ALA A 153 8.49 14.19 -4.50
CA ALA A 153 9.46 13.38 -3.77
C ALA A 153 10.16 12.38 -4.72
N SER A 154 11.44 12.10 -4.46
CA SER A 154 12.21 11.07 -5.18
C SER A 154 12.05 9.67 -4.58
N GLU A 155 11.72 9.60 -3.30
CA GLU A 155 11.52 8.38 -2.53
C GLU A 155 10.24 8.50 -1.70
N VAL A 156 9.70 7.38 -1.26
CA VAL A 156 8.62 7.29 -0.29
C VAL A 156 9.04 6.39 0.87
N ASP A 157 8.35 6.52 2.00
CA ASP A 157 8.35 5.48 3.02
C ASP A 157 7.11 4.61 2.86
N MET A 158 7.21 3.33 3.19
CA MET A 158 6.07 2.42 3.09
C MET A 158 5.76 1.73 4.42
N VAL A 159 4.48 1.68 4.77
CA VAL A 159 3.99 0.92 5.92
C VAL A 159 2.93 -0.09 5.48
N GLY A 160 3.24 -1.37 5.60
CA GLY A 160 2.37 -2.46 5.16
C GLY A 160 1.94 -3.36 6.31
N TRP A 161 0.66 -3.69 6.37
CA TRP A 161 0.14 -4.69 7.32
C TRP A 161 -0.25 -5.97 6.59
N SER A 162 0.12 -7.13 7.15
CA SER A 162 -0.24 -8.44 6.61
C SER A 162 0.18 -8.57 5.14
N GLN A 163 -0.75 -8.91 4.24
CA GLN A 163 -0.54 -8.90 2.78
C GLN A 163 0.11 -7.62 2.25
N GLY A 164 -0.23 -6.45 2.79
CA GLY A 164 0.36 -5.18 2.36
C GLY A 164 1.87 -5.12 2.54
N GLY A 165 2.42 -5.76 3.57
CA GLY A 165 3.87 -5.90 3.72
C GLY A 165 4.50 -6.79 2.66
N THR A 166 3.83 -7.89 2.29
CA THR A 166 4.24 -8.78 1.20
C THR A 166 4.24 -8.05 -0.14
N LEU A 167 3.24 -7.20 -0.38
CA LEU A 167 3.15 -6.36 -1.59
C LEU A 167 4.26 -5.30 -1.65
N ILE A 168 4.62 -4.69 -0.52
CA ILE A 168 5.77 -3.79 -0.44
C ILE A 168 7.04 -4.53 -0.86
N ASN A 169 7.28 -5.74 -0.34
CA ASN A 169 8.47 -6.50 -0.70
C ASN A 169 8.51 -6.85 -2.21
N ASP A 170 7.35 -7.18 -2.78
CA ASP A 170 7.21 -7.45 -4.21
C ASP A 170 7.46 -6.21 -5.07
N TYR A 171 6.94 -5.06 -4.67
CA TYR A 171 7.21 -3.77 -5.30
C TYR A 171 8.71 -3.42 -5.28
N LEU A 172 9.35 -3.54 -4.11
CA LEU A 172 10.78 -3.29 -3.93
C LEU A 172 11.63 -4.16 -4.86
N LYS A 173 11.34 -5.46 -4.92
CA LYS A 173 12.10 -6.43 -5.74
C LYS A 173 11.91 -6.26 -7.24
N ARG A 174 10.73 -5.81 -7.68
CA ARG A 174 10.46 -5.62 -9.12
C ARG A 174 10.93 -4.26 -9.63
N ARG A 175 10.78 -3.20 -8.83
CA ARG A 175 10.79 -1.81 -9.33
C ARG A 175 11.32 -0.76 -8.35
N GLY A 176 11.19 -0.99 -7.05
CA GLY A 176 11.20 0.09 -6.06
C GLY A 176 12.41 0.22 -5.13
N GLY A 177 13.50 -0.52 -5.35
CA GLY A 177 14.67 -0.48 -4.47
C GLY A 177 15.31 0.92 -4.32
N ASP A 178 15.22 1.75 -5.36
CA ASP A 178 15.79 3.11 -5.38
C ASP A 178 14.74 4.21 -5.11
N THR A 179 13.49 3.83 -4.83
CA THR A 179 12.36 4.76 -4.64
C THR A 179 11.69 4.62 -3.28
N VAL A 180 12.26 3.79 -2.39
CA VAL A 180 11.78 3.59 -1.03
C VAL A 180 12.96 3.72 -0.07
N ASP A 181 12.83 4.60 0.91
CA ASP A 181 13.83 4.82 1.97
C ASP A 181 13.59 3.80 3.10
N ASP A 182 12.45 3.92 3.79
CA ASP A 182 12.04 2.99 4.85
C ASP A 182 10.88 2.06 4.45
N ALA A 183 10.99 0.78 4.80
CA ALA A 183 9.93 -0.22 4.68
C ALA A 183 9.56 -0.80 6.06
N VAL A 184 8.43 -0.37 6.62
CA VAL A 184 7.89 -0.88 7.88
C VAL A 184 6.79 -1.90 7.61
N THR A 185 6.93 -3.12 8.10
CA THR A 185 5.91 -4.15 7.93
C THR A 185 5.41 -4.70 9.26
N LEU A 186 4.10 -4.97 9.35
CA LEU A 186 3.44 -5.48 10.56
C LEU A 186 2.77 -6.82 10.25
N GLY A 187 3.24 -7.90 10.87
CA GLY A 187 2.65 -9.24 10.70
C GLY A 187 2.61 -9.71 9.25
N ALA A 188 3.51 -9.23 8.40
CA ALA A 188 3.48 -9.52 6.98
C ALA A 188 3.68 -11.01 6.66
N THR A 189 3.07 -11.47 5.57
CA THR A 189 3.13 -12.86 5.08
C THR A 189 4.26 -13.06 4.07
N HIS A 190 5.44 -12.46 4.34
CA HIS A 190 6.61 -12.48 3.44
C HIS A 190 7.01 -13.90 2.99
N HIS A 191 6.90 -14.88 3.89
CA HIS A 191 7.17 -16.29 3.63
C HIS A 191 5.90 -17.15 3.49
N GLY A 192 4.77 -16.50 3.21
CA GLY A 192 3.45 -17.12 3.13
C GLY A 192 2.85 -17.47 4.50
N THR A 193 1.61 -17.94 4.45
CA THR A 193 0.82 -18.44 5.58
C THR A 193 0.12 -19.75 5.18
N THR A 194 -0.70 -20.32 6.05
CA THR A 194 -1.48 -21.53 5.75
C THR A 194 -2.89 -21.17 5.31
N LEU A 195 -3.54 -22.05 4.56
CA LEU A 195 -4.98 -21.93 4.27
C LEU A 195 -5.83 -21.87 5.55
N LEU A 196 -5.38 -22.51 6.63
CA LEU A 196 -6.05 -22.42 7.93
C LEU A 196 -5.92 -21.01 8.51
N GLY A 197 -4.73 -20.41 8.47
CA GLY A 197 -4.51 -19.02 8.92
C GLY A 197 -5.35 -18.02 8.13
N LEU A 198 -5.41 -18.17 6.80
CA LEU A 198 -6.26 -17.34 5.94
C LEU A 198 -7.76 -17.58 6.16
N GLY A 199 -8.15 -18.83 6.43
CA GLY A 199 -9.52 -19.18 6.79
C GLY A 199 -9.95 -18.58 8.13
N ASN A 200 -9.07 -18.61 9.14
CA ASN A 200 -9.31 -17.96 10.42
C ASN A 200 -9.43 -16.44 10.23
N LEU A 201 -8.52 -15.83 9.46
CA LEU A 201 -8.58 -14.40 9.15
C LEU A 201 -9.92 -14.02 8.48
N ALA A 202 -10.39 -14.83 7.53
CA ALA A 202 -11.68 -14.62 6.89
C ALA A 202 -12.83 -14.69 7.92
N ASP A 203 -12.81 -15.68 8.81
CA ASP A 203 -13.82 -15.81 9.87
C ASP A 203 -13.79 -14.57 10.82
N ASP A 204 -12.61 -14.12 11.23
CA ASP A 204 -12.44 -13.01 12.18
C ASP A 204 -12.88 -11.64 11.60
N VAL A 205 -12.85 -11.47 10.29
CA VAL A 205 -13.39 -10.29 9.59
C VAL A 205 -14.86 -10.46 9.16
N GLY A 206 -15.51 -11.57 9.53
CA GLY A 206 -16.94 -11.81 9.32
C GLY A 206 -17.30 -12.49 7.99
N LEU A 207 -16.37 -13.23 7.39
CA LEU A 207 -16.54 -13.95 6.12
C LEU A 207 -16.71 -15.49 6.31
N ASP A 208 -17.23 -15.93 7.48
CA ASP A 208 -17.36 -17.32 7.96
C ASP A 208 -17.91 -18.35 6.94
N ASN A 209 -18.68 -17.91 5.94
CA ASN A 209 -19.37 -18.76 4.97
C ASN A 209 -18.73 -18.74 3.57
N VAL A 210 -17.57 -18.11 3.39
CA VAL A 210 -16.93 -17.88 2.07
C VAL A 210 -15.63 -18.66 1.89
N ARG A 211 -15.38 -19.70 2.70
CA ARG A 211 -14.17 -20.55 2.58
C ARG A 211 -14.00 -21.13 1.17
N ALA A 212 -15.09 -21.34 0.42
CA ALA A 212 -15.05 -21.53 -1.02
C ALA A 212 -15.05 -20.14 -1.70
N GLY A 213 -13.94 -19.76 -2.32
CA GLY A 213 -13.84 -18.48 -3.05
C GLY A 213 -13.15 -17.35 -2.29
N LEU A 214 -12.13 -17.66 -1.49
CA LEU A 214 -11.26 -16.72 -0.76
C LEU A 214 -10.48 -15.69 -1.63
N GLY A 215 -10.65 -15.75 -2.95
CA GLY A 215 -9.90 -14.92 -3.90
C GLY A 215 -8.50 -15.46 -4.21
N GLN A 216 -7.91 -14.96 -5.30
CA GLN A 216 -6.57 -15.36 -5.73
C GLN A 216 -5.50 -14.91 -4.72
N ALA A 217 -5.75 -13.83 -3.98
CA ALA A 217 -4.82 -13.35 -2.96
C ALA A 217 -4.55 -14.38 -1.86
N ALA A 218 -5.56 -15.17 -1.50
CA ALA A 218 -5.41 -16.24 -0.53
C ALA A 218 -4.55 -17.38 -1.08
N VAL A 219 -4.71 -17.73 -2.36
CA VAL A 219 -3.93 -18.77 -3.04
C VAL A 219 -2.46 -18.37 -3.12
N ASP A 220 -2.19 -17.13 -3.53
CA ASP A 220 -0.83 -16.62 -3.66
C ASP A 220 -0.12 -16.52 -2.31
N GLN A 221 -0.85 -16.29 -1.21
CA GLN A 221 -0.27 -16.23 0.14
C GLN A 221 -0.05 -17.59 0.80
N VAL A 222 -0.48 -18.70 0.20
CA VAL A 222 -0.18 -20.03 0.75
C VAL A 222 1.32 -20.25 0.74
N ARG A 223 1.86 -20.75 1.85
CA ARG A 223 3.25 -21.17 1.95
C ARG A 223 3.60 -22.14 0.82
N ASP A 224 4.76 -21.93 0.21
CA ASP A 224 5.24 -22.69 -0.95
C ASP A 224 4.40 -22.51 -2.23
N SER A 225 3.52 -21.48 -2.29
CA SER A 225 2.92 -21.06 -3.56
C SER A 225 4.00 -20.62 -4.54
N GLU A 226 3.66 -20.69 -5.83
CA GLU A 226 4.55 -20.20 -6.88
C GLU A 226 4.89 -18.71 -6.68
N TYR A 227 3.92 -17.91 -6.23
CA TYR A 227 4.14 -16.49 -5.93
C TYR A 227 5.17 -16.28 -4.80
N ILE A 228 5.00 -16.94 -3.65
CA ILE A 228 5.94 -16.78 -2.51
C ILE A 228 7.32 -17.33 -2.86
N ALA A 229 7.38 -18.44 -3.61
CA ALA A 229 8.65 -18.98 -4.09
C ALA A 229 9.38 -18.01 -5.02
N GLN A 230 8.67 -17.34 -5.94
CA GLN A 230 9.23 -16.32 -6.82
C GLN A 230 9.65 -15.07 -6.05
N LEU A 231 8.80 -14.59 -5.12
CA LEU A 231 9.08 -13.42 -4.30
C LEU A 231 10.41 -13.57 -3.55
N ASN A 232 10.70 -14.74 -2.99
CA ASN A 232 11.87 -14.96 -2.13
C ASN A 232 13.05 -15.62 -2.86
N ALA A 233 12.99 -15.78 -4.19
CA ALA A 233 14.01 -16.48 -4.96
C ALA A 233 15.40 -15.83 -4.88
N GLU A 234 15.45 -14.50 -4.69
CA GLU A 234 16.69 -13.70 -4.65
C GLU A 234 17.05 -13.22 -3.22
N GLY A 235 16.39 -13.78 -2.20
CA GLY A 235 16.51 -13.36 -0.81
C GLY A 235 15.35 -12.46 -0.37
N ASP A 236 15.38 -12.06 0.89
CA ASP A 236 14.22 -11.44 1.55
C ASP A 236 14.10 -9.94 1.28
N THR A 237 15.23 -9.27 1.02
CA THR A 237 15.34 -7.81 0.98
C THR A 237 16.07 -7.29 -0.26
N VAL A 238 15.88 -6.02 -0.56
CA VAL A 238 16.63 -5.24 -1.56
C VAL A 238 17.65 -4.34 -0.85
N ALA A 239 18.86 -4.23 -1.41
CA ALA A 239 19.90 -3.35 -0.86
C ALA A 239 19.51 -1.87 -0.96
N GLY A 240 19.94 -1.05 -0.02
CA GLY A 240 19.64 0.39 0.03
C GLY A 240 18.38 0.76 0.80
N VAL A 241 17.54 -0.22 1.15
CA VAL A 241 16.30 -0.01 1.92
C VAL A 241 16.49 -0.38 3.39
N ASP A 242 15.94 0.44 4.28
CA ASP A 242 15.90 0.18 5.72
C ASP A 242 14.58 -0.50 6.11
N TYR A 243 14.65 -1.78 6.53
CA TYR A 243 13.47 -2.56 6.89
C TYR A 243 13.26 -2.59 8.39
N THR A 244 12.04 -2.28 8.84
CA THR A 244 11.58 -2.56 10.20
C THR A 244 10.43 -3.55 10.16
N VAL A 245 10.61 -4.74 10.73
CA VAL A 245 9.64 -5.84 10.64
C VAL A 245 9.07 -6.15 12.02
N ILE A 246 7.81 -5.80 12.23
CA ILE A 246 7.11 -5.92 13.50
C ILE A 246 6.27 -7.20 13.52
N ALA A 247 6.65 -8.14 14.36
CA ALA A 247 5.93 -9.39 14.57
C ALA A 247 5.29 -9.44 15.96
N THR A 248 4.20 -10.17 16.12
CA THR A 248 3.59 -10.41 17.44
C THR A 248 3.58 -11.88 17.81
N ARG A 249 3.88 -12.21 19.08
CA ARG A 249 3.85 -13.60 19.58
C ARG A 249 2.46 -14.23 19.57
N TYR A 250 1.43 -13.40 19.45
CA TYR A 250 0.03 -13.81 19.44
C TYR A 250 -0.54 -13.94 18.03
N ASP A 251 0.31 -13.84 16.99
CA ASP A 251 -0.12 -13.95 15.60
C ASP A 251 -0.61 -15.37 15.29
N GLU A 252 -1.85 -15.44 14.82
CA GLU A 252 -2.64 -16.61 14.49
C GLU A 252 -2.71 -16.85 12.97
N VAL A 253 -2.25 -15.88 12.18
CA VAL A 253 -2.25 -15.92 10.71
C VAL A 253 -0.86 -16.25 10.21
N SER A 254 0.15 -15.42 10.50
CA SER A 254 1.55 -15.70 10.17
C SER A 254 2.12 -16.65 11.23
N THR A 255 2.10 -17.96 10.96
CA THR A 255 2.47 -18.98 11.95
C THR A 255 3.60 -19.91 11.46
N PRO A 256 4.71 -20.05 12.23
CA PRO A 256 5.04 -19.33 13.46
C PRO A 256 5.23 -17.83 13.19
N TYR A 257 4.95 -16.96 14.16
CA TYR A 257 5.03 -15.49 13.97
C TYR A 257 6.38 -15.01 13.45
N SER A 258 7.46 -15.72 13.77
CA SER A 258 8.81 -15.40 13.29
C SER A 258 8.97 -15.59 11.78
N ALA A 259 8.03 -16.26 11.10
CA ALA A 259 8.02 -16.38 9.65
C ALA A 259 7.80 -15.04 8.94
N THR A 260 7.34 -14.01 9.65
CA THR A 260 7.31 -12.65 9.12
C THR A 260 8.69 -12.01 9.05
N PHE A 261 9.66 -12.44 9.84
CA PHE A 261 10.98 -11.80 9.86
C PHE A 261 11.73 -11.97 8.54
N LEU A 262 12.54 -10.96 8.20
CA LEU A 262 13.34 -10.93 6.99
C LEU A 262 14.83 -11.15 7.32
N GLU A 263 15.56 -11.77 6.40
CA GLU A 263 17.01 -11.88 6.42
C GLU A 263 17.66 -10.83 5.50
N ALA A 264 18.54 -9.99 6.05
CA ALA A 264 19.20 -8.95 5.28
C ALA A 264 20.15 -9.53 4.22
N VAL A 265 19.96 -9.13 2.96
CA VAL A 265 20.99 -9.27 1.91
C VAL A 265 22.11 -8.25 2.14
N PRO A 266 23.32 -8.45 1.59
CA PRO A 266 24.38 -7.46 1.71
C PRO A 266 23.95 -6.07 1.22
N GLY A 267 24.06 -5.07 2.09
CA GLY A 267 23.68 -3.68 1.78
C GLY A 267 22.23 -3.32 2.12
N ALA A 268 21.44 -4.24 2.66
CA ALA A 268 20.15 -3.95 3.31
C ALA A 268 20.32 -3.93 4.84
N ASN A 269 19.51 -3.13 5.53
CA ASN A 269 19.40 -3.18 6.98
C ASN A 269 18.04 -3.74 7.38
N VAL A 270 18.00 -4.62 8.38
CA VAL A 270 16.75 -5.20 8.88
C VAL A 270 16.72 -5.13 10.40
N ASP A 271 15.70 -4.48 10.96
CA ASP A 271 15.33 -4.57 12.38
C ASP A 271 14.09 -5.45 12.56
N ASN A 272 14.32 -6.70 12.96
CA ASN A 272 13.25 -7.65 13.28
C ASN A 272 12.79 -7.48 14.74
N VAL A 273 11.61 -6.90 14.93
CA VAL A 273 11.06 -6.55 16.24
C VAL A 273 9.92 -7.49 16.62
N THR A 274 10.09 -8.26 17.69
CA THR A 274 8.92 -8.87 18.36
C THR A 274 8.26 -7.82 19.25
N LEU A 275 6.99 -7.48 19.00
CA LEU A 275 6.24 -6.41 19.65
C LEU A 275 6.31 -6.47 21.19
N GLN A 276 6.26 -7.68 21.74
CA GLN A 276 6.30 -7.92 23.20
C GLN A 276 7.69 -7.73 23.82
N ASN A 277 8.77 -7.67 23.02
CA ASN A 277 10.11 -7.40 23.54
C ASN A 277 10.16 -5.96 24.06
N GLY A 278 10.45 -5.80 25.35
CA GLY A 278 10.39 -4.50 26.02
C GLY A 278 8.98 -4.04 26.45
N CYS A 279 7.93 -4.81 26.13
CA CYS A 279 6.58 -4.57 26.65
C CYS A 279 5.73 -5.83 26.70
N TRP A 280 5.81 -6.57 27.81
CA TRP A 280 5.01 -7.79 28.00
C TRP A 280 3.49 -7.53 28.13
N LEU A 281 3.09 -6.28 28.40
CA LEU A 281 1.70 -5.84 28.51
C LEU A 281 0.98 -5.77 27.17
N ASP A 282 1.69 -5.57 26.06
CA ASP A 282 1.08 -5.54 24.74
C ASP A 282 0.67 -6.95 24.33
N LYS A 283 -0.64 -7.17 24.15
CA LYS A 283 -1.24 -8.46 23.80
C LYS A 283 -1.81 -8.46 22.39
N SER A 284 -1.42 -7.51 21.55
CA SER A 284 -1.93 -7.42 20.18
C SER A 284 -1.68 -8.72 19.41
N ASP A 285 -2.71 -9.22 18.76
CA ASP A 285 -2.67 -10.28 17.75
C ASP A 285 -2.51 -9.70 16.33
N HIS A 286 -2.73 -10.52 15.31
CA HIS A 286 -2.59 -10.10 13.91
C HIS A 286 -3.48 -8.90 13.54
N LEU A 287 -4.73 -8.90 14.02
CA LEU A 287 -5.74 -7.89 13.69
C LEU A 287 -5.67 -6.62 14.54
N SER A 288 -5.01 -6.66 15.70
CA SER A 288 -4.94 -5.51 16.60
C SER A 288 -3.59 -4.80 16.61
N MET A 289 -2.55 -5.38 15.99
CA MET A 289 -1.18 -4.84 16.07
C MET A 289 -1.00 -3.47 15.44
N MET A 290 -1.68 -3.15 14.33
CA MET A 290 -1.67 -1.81 13.72
C MET A 290 -2.36 -0.75 14.58
N TYR A 291 -3.17 -1.16 15.55
CA TYR A 291 -3.77 -0.28 16.57
C TYR A 291 -2.95 -0.24 17.87
N SER A 292 -1.85 -1.00 17.98
CA SER A 292 -0.99 -0.93 19.16
C SER A 292 -0.30 0.43 19.24
N PRO A 293 -0.38 1.16 20.37
CA PRO A 293 0.43 2.36 20.58
C PRO A 293 1.92 2.07 20.43
N ARG A 294 2.37 0.86 20.82
CA ARG A 294 3.77 0.47 20.73
C ARG A 294 4.20 0.20 19.30
N ALA A 295 3.37 -0.49 18.51
CA ALA A 295 3.68 -0.73 17.10
C ALA A 295 3.75 0.60 16.33
N ILE A 296 2.80 1.52 16.57
CA ILE A 296 2.82 2.87 16.01
C ILE A 296 4.09 3.63 16.42
N ASP A 297 4.54 3.53 17.67
CA ASP A 297 5.79 4.17 18.10
C ASP A 297 7.04 3.55 17.46
N ILE A 298 7.04 2.24 17.19
CA ILE A 298 8.12 1.57 16.45
C ILE A 298 8.13 2.06 15.01
N THR A 299 6.97 2.12 14.36
CA THR A 299 6.82 2.69 13.01
C THR A 299 7.32 4.14 12.97
N ARG A 300 6.87 5.01 13.87
CA ARG A 300 7.34 6.40 13.95
C ARG A 300 8.85 6.52 14.14
N LYS A 301 9.43 5.63 14.95
CA LYS A 301 10.89 5.62 15.18
C LYS A 301 11.63 5.19 13.91
N ALA A 302 11.10 4.23 13.16
CA ALA A 302 11.70 3.79 11.90
C ALA A 302 11.68 4.93 10.87
N LEU A 303 10.52 5.60 10.72
CA LEU A 303 10.33 6.70 9.77
C LEU A 303 10.99 8.04 10.19
N ASP A 304 11.52 8.16 11.41
CA ASP A 304 12.13 9.42 11.88
C ASP A 304 13.55 9.52 11.30
N PRO A 305 13.92 10.60 10.58
CA PRO A 305 15.25 10.72 9.97
C PRO A 305 16.44 10.64 10.94
N ASP A 306 16.19 10.82 12.24
CA ASP A 306 17.20 10.73 13.30
C ASP A 306 16.98 9.48 14.20
N GLY A 307 16.07 8.58 13.83
CA GLY A 307 15.73 7.36 14.56
C GLY A 307 15.16 7.60 15.97
N ARG A 308 14.55 8.77 16.20
CA ARG A 308 14.09 9.19 17.52
C ARG A 308 12.68 8.68 17.80
N GLY A 309 12.47 8.21 19.01
CA GLY A 309 11.14 7.78 19.43
C GLY A 309 11.14 7.20 20.84
N TYR A 310 10.03 7.38 21.54
CA TYR A 310 9.76 6.71 22.81
C TYR A 310 8.74 5.59 22.56
N LEU A 311 9.11 4.36 22.89
CA LEU A 311 8.22 3.21 22.71
C LEU A 311 7.32 3.05 23.94
N ARG A 312 6.06 3.48 23.83
CA ARG A 312 5.05 3.30 24.88
C ARG A 312 4.92 1.81 25.19
N CYS A 313 4.81 1.49 26.48
CA CYS A 313 4.38 0.16 26.91
C CYS A 313 2.99 0.28 27.55
N ARG A 314 1.98 -0.16 26.81
CA ARG A 314 0.57 -0.10 27.19
C ARG A 314 -0.10 -1.42 26.86
N LEU A 315 -1.15 -1.74 27.60
CA LEU A 315 -2.04 -2.84 27.23
C LEU A 315 -2.75 -2.49 25.91
N ASN A 316 -2.60 -3.36 24.93
CA ASN A 316 -3.48 -3.45 23.76
C ASN A 316 -3.95 -4.91 23.71
N LEU A 317 -5.26 -5.13 23.61
CA LEU A 317 -5.84 -6.46 23.70
C LEU A 317 -5.90 -7.13 22.32
N PRO A 318 -5.79 -8.47 22.26
CA PRO A 318 -6.08 -9.20 21.03
C PRO A 318 -7.57 -9.09 20.72
N ILE A 319 -7.90 -9.34 19.46
CA ILE A 319 -9.26 -9.51 18.94
C ILE A 319 -9.66 -10.99 18.98
N VAL A 320 -8.72 -11.90 18.72
CA VAL A 320 -8.90 -13.36 18.66
C VAL A 320 -8.42 -14.06 19.93
#